data_AF-A0A8T3XAF4-F1
#
_entry.id   AF-A0A8T3XAF4-F1
#
_cell.length_a   1.000
_cell.length_b   1.000
_cell.length_c   1.000
_cell.angle_alpha   90.00
_cell.angle_beta   90.00
_cell.angle_gamma   90.00
#
_symmetry.space_group_name_H-M   'P 1'
#
loop_
_entity.id
_entity.type
_entity.pdbx_description
1 polymer ?
#
loop_
_entity_poly.entity_id
_entity_poly.type
_entity_poly.pdbx_seq_one_letter_code
_entity_poly.pdbx_strand_id
1 'polypeptide(L)'
;MKKYFILFVLILAILIFINSTFSVGAAVINGTCTESDKGVNYNEKGDAEGNWLTNRTEYLSVSDECEKDQKTLIEYYCEENFLYSVKRKCPNFCQDGACVMELITKSEISIVEENNTQVSNNTTNGTLNENINLTMFDENNTEQNETNDTTETKSKSQNTFVEVSDNSAENNSNSNSNQGFIKKIINWLKGLFSKKE
;
A
#
# COMPACT_ATOMS: atom_id res chain seq x y z
N MET A 1 -58.95 14.89 31.09
CA MET A 1 -58.85 14.11 29.82
C MET A 1 -58.15 14.88 28.70
N LYS A 2 -58.60 16.08 28.28
CA LYS A 2 -57.97 16.86 27.18
C LYS A 2 -56.47 17.18 27.36
N LYS A 3 -56.00 17.42 28.60
CA LYS A 3 -54.59 17.71 28.90
C LYS A 3 -53.65 16.52 28.64
N TYR A 4 -54.10 15.29 28.90
CA TYR A 4 -53.31 14.07 28.67
C TYR A 4 -53.25 13.69 27.20
N PHE A 5 -54.31 14.02 26.44
CA PHE A 5 -54.35 13.79 25.00
C PHE A 5 -53.29 14.64 24.27
N ILE A 6 -53.13 15.91 24.64
CA ILE A 6 -52.11 16.80 24.07
C ILE A 6 -50.70 16.29 24.40
N LEU A 7 -50.47 15.84 25.64
CA LEU A 7 -49.16 15.30 26.06
C LEU A 7 -48.79 14.03 25.28
N PHE A 8 -49.76 13.14 25.06
CA PHE A 8 -49.57 11.89 24.32
C PHE A 8 -49.18 12.14 22.85
N VAL A 9 -49.84 13.10 22.19
CA VAL A 9 -49.53 13.48 20.80
C VAL A 9 -48.12 14.07 20.68
N LEU A 10 -47.68 14.87 21.66
CA LEU A 10 -46.32 15.43 21.68
C LEU A 10 -45.25 14.35 21.88
N ILE A 11 -45.48 13.37 22.75
CA ILE A 11 -44.55 12.25 22.97
C ILE A 11 -44.42 11.41 21.70
N LEU A 12 -45.54 11.10 21.02
CA LEU A 12 -45.51 10.37 19.74
C LEU A 12 -44.76 11.13 18.65
N ALA A 13 -44.98 12.44 18.54
CA ALA A 13 -44.27 13.27 17.57
C ALA A 13 -42.75 13.28 17.84
N ILE A 14 -42.34 13.35 19.10
CA ILE A 14 -40.93 13.28 19.51
C ILE A 14 -40.33 11.91 19.17
N LEU A 15 -41.03 10.80 19.46
CA LEU A 15 -40.56 9.45 19.12
C LEU A 15 -40.40 9.24 17.61
N ILE A 16 -41.27 9.81 16.79
CA ILE A 16 -41.14 9.78 15.32
C ILE A 16 -39.92 10.60 14.89
N PHE A 17 -39.71 11.77 15.49
CA PHE A 17 -38.58 12.63 15.16
C PHE A 17 -37.23 11.99 15.52
N ILE A 18 -37.13 11.31 16.67
CA ILE A 18 -35.89 10.64 17.12
C ILE A 18 -35.52 9.47 16.18
N ASN A 19 -36.50 8.77 15.62
CA ASN A 19 -36.25 7.65 14.69
C ASN A 19 -35.95 8.11 13.26
N SER A 20 -36.29 9.35 12.90
CA SER A 20 -36.09 9.88 11.55
C SER A 20 -34.66 10.36 11.26
N THR A 21 -33.77 10.40 12.25
CA THR A 21 -32.35 10.78 12.06
C THR A 21 -31.42 9.57 11.92
N PHE A 22 -31.91 8.44 11.38
CA PHE A 22 -31.05 7.31 11.07
C PHE A 22 -30.23 7.62 9.81
N SER A 23 -28.93 7.72 10.00
CA SER A 23 -27.94 8.14 9.02
C SER A 23 -28.04 7.32 7.73
N VAL A 24 -28.17 8.01 6.60
CA VAL A 24 -28.03 7.42 5.27
C VAL A 24 -26.63 6.84 5.16
N GLY A 25 -26.54 5.55 4.84
CA GLY A 25 -25.30 4.79 4.81
C GLY A 25 -24.21 5.51 4.03
N ALA A 26 -23.01 5.55 4.61
CA ALA A 26 -21.83 5.98 3.88
C ALA A 26 -21.71 5.12 2.62
N ALA A 27 -21.54 5.76 1.46
CA ALA A 27 -21.23 5.03 0.23
C ALA A 27 -19.94 4.24 0.48
N VAL A 28 -20.03 2.92 0.44
CA VAL A 28 -18.85 2.06 0.48
C VAL A 28 -18.17 2.22 -0.88
N ILE A 29 -17.08 2.99 -0.91
CA ILE A 29 -16.21 3.02 -2.09
C ILE A 29 -15.46 1.70 -2.07
N ASN A 30 -15.86 0.79 -2.96
CA ASN A 30 -15.06 -0.39 -3.29
C ASN A 30 -13.93 0.11 -4.18
N GLY A 31 -12.72 0.21 -3.63
CA GLY A 31 -11.53 0.48 -4.43
C GLY A 31 -11.33 -0.63 -5.46
N THR A 32 -10.59 -0.31 -6.52
CA THR A 32 -10.01 -1.30 -7.42
C THR A 32 -8.50 -1.16 -7.34
N CYS A 33 -7.79 -2.29 -7.23
CA CYS A 33 -6.33 -2.31 -7.29
C CYS A 33 -5.86 -3.61 -7.94
N THR A 34 -4.85 -3.52 -8.78
CA THR A 34 -4.14 -4.66 -9.40
C THR A 34 -2.64 -4.42 -9.39
N GLU A 35 -1.86 -5.49 -9.23
CA GLU A 35 -0.40 -5.46 -9.17
C GLU A 35 0.20 -6.62 -9.99
N SER A 36 1.46 -6.49 -10.44
CA SER A 36 2.13 -7.48 -11.28
C SER A 36 2.93 -8.55 -10.51
N ASP A 37 3.39 -8.22 -9.31
CA ASP A 37 4.34 -8.98 -8.48
C ASP A 37 3.68 -9.67 -7.26
N LYS A 38 2.36 -9.55 -7.15
CA LYS A 38 1.46 -10.27 -6.21
C LYS A 38 1.72 -9.97 -4.73
N GLY A 39 2.00 -8.72 -4.42
CA GLY A 39 1.88 -8.16 -3.09
C GLY A 39 3.11 -7.34 -2.79
N VAL A 40 3.72 -7.64 -1.65
CA VAL A 40 4.98 -7.00 -1.28
C VAL A 40 6.13 -7.94 -1.65
N ASN A 41 6.74 -7.73 -2.81
CA ASN A 41 7.88 -8.46 -3.34
C ASN A 41 9.07 -7.53 -3.66
N TYR A 42 9.87 -7.26 -2.63
CA TYR A 42 11.05 -6.40 -2.75
C TYR A 42 12.14 -6.87 -3.72
N ASN A 43 12.05 -8.08 -4.29
CA ASN A 43 13.12 -8.70 -5.06
C ASN A 43 12.85 -8.72 -6.56
N GLU A 44 11.65 -8.34 -6.98
CA GLU A 44 11.24 -8.23 -8.38
C GLU A 44 10.59 -6.85 -8.54
N LYS A 45 10.73 -6.23 -9.71
CA LYS A 45 10.07 -4.96 -9.95
C LYS A 45 8.57 -5.20 -10.17
N GLY A 46 7.73 -4.53 -9.38
CA GLY A 46 6.28 -4.47 -9.52
C GLY A 46 5.78 -3.23 -10.26
N ASP A 47 4.64 -3.39 -10.92
CA ASP A 47 3.75 -2.33 -11.38
C ASP A 47 2.41 -2.50 -10.64
N ALA A 48 1.86 -1.41 -10.14
CA ALA A 48 0.57 -1.39 -9.45
C ALA A 48 -0.31 -0.25 -9.96
N GLU A 49 -1.60 -0.53 -10.09
CA GLU A 49 -2.60 0.47 -10.45
C GLU A 49 -3.84 0.35 -9.56
N GLY A 50 -4.39 1.47 -9.13
CA GLY A 50 -5.58 1.45 -8.28
C GLY A 50 -5.89 2.75 -7.57
N ASN A 51 -6.91 2.70 -6.73
CA ASN A 51 -7.30 3.85 -5.91
C ASN A 51 -6.37 4.03 -4.72
N TRP A 52 -5.82 5.23 -4.54
CA TRP A 52 -4.94 5.51 -3.42
C TRP A 52 -5.70 5.49 -2.09
N LEU A 53 -5.15 4.84 -1.05
CA LEU A 53 -5.86 4.67 0.22
C LEU A 53 -6.30 6.01 0.85
N THR A 54 -5.41 7.01 0.86
CA THR A 54 -5.70 8.31 1.50
C THR A 54 -6.64 9.17 0.67
N ASN A 55 -6.73 8.91 -0.64
CA ASN A 55 -7.59 9.61 -1.58
C ASN A 55 -8.33 8.60 -2.45
N ARG A 56 -9.41 8.02 -1.90
CA ARG A 56 -10.20 6.96 -2.55
C ARG A 56 -10.84 7.34 -3.89
N THR A 57 -10.70 8.59 -4.33
CA THR A 57 -11.18 9.07 -5.63
C THR A 57 -10.07 9.18 -6.68
N GLU A 58 -8.81 9.12 -6.26
CA GLU A 58 -7.65 9.23 -7.13
C GLU A 58 -7.22 7.83 -7.58
N TYR A 59 -7.17 7.62 -8.89
CA TYR A 59 -6.68 6.40 -9.51
C TYR A 59 -5.27 6.67 -10.05
N LEU A 60 -4.31 5.85 -9.65
CA LEU A 60 -2.90 5.99 -10.01
C LEU A 60 -2.41 4.71 -10.68
N SER A 61 -1.38 4.85 -11.52
CA SER A 61 -0.58 3.77 -12.07
C SER A 61 0.87 4.10 -11.78
N VAL A 62 1.53 3.23 -11.01
CA VAL A 62 2.86 3.43 -10.43
C VAL A 62 3.68 2.16 -10.55
N SER A 63 5.00 2.30 -10.55
CA SER A 63 5.93 1.18 -10.53
C SER A 63 6.85 1.32 -9.34
N ASP A 64 7.39 0.20 -8.87
CA ASP A 64 8.43 0.21 -7.85
C ASP A 64 9.64 0.99 -8.34
N GLU A 65 10.21 1.77 -7.43
CA GLU A 65 11.29 2.68 -7.75
C GLU A 65 12.33 2.78 -6.64
N CYS A 66 13.57 2.99 -7.04
CA CYS A 66 14.66 3.25 -6.12
C CYS A 66 14.74 4.74 -5.79
N GLU A 67 14.86 5.07 -4.51
CA GLU A 67 15.19 6.43 -4.12
C GLU A 67 16.59 6.84 -4.61
N LYS A 68 16.86 8.15 -4.55
CA LYS A 68 18.15 8.74 -4.97
C LYS A 68 19.36 8.17 -4.24
N ASP A 69 19.18 7.58 -3.07
CA ASP A 69 20.25 6.94 -2.29
C ASP A 69 20.66 5.56 -2.82
N GLN A 70 19.94 5.01 -3.80
CA GLN A 70 20.11 3.66 -4.35
C GLN A 70 20.15 2.56 -3.29
N LYS A 71 19.59 2.81 -2.10
CA LYS A 71 19.59 1.89 -0.97
C LYS A 71 18.16 1.67 -0.45
N THR A 72 17.25 2.58 -0.76
CA THR A 72 15.85 2.53 -0.35
C THR A 72 14.97 2.25 -1.57
N LEU A 73 14.19 1.18 -1.49
CA LEU A 73 13.12 0.83 -2.42
C LEU A 73 11.82 1.46 -1.94
N ILE A 74 11.08 2.07 -2.85
CA ILE A 74 9.67 2.42 -2.69
C ILE A 74 8.88 1.32 -3.42
N GLU A 75 8.23 0.49 -2.62
CA GLU A 75 7.35 -0.58 -3.08
C GLU A 75 5.92 -0.04 -3.16
N TYR A 76 5.22 -0.31 -4.27
CA TYR A 76 3.80 -0.08 -4.43
C TYR A 76 3.07 -1.41 -4.55
N TYR A 77 2.05 -1.61 -3.71
CA TYR A 77 1.32 -2.88 -3.64
C TYR A 77 -0.15 -2.66 -3.41
N CYS A 78 -0.94 -3.70 -3.68
CA CYS A 78 -2.38 -3.71 -3.47
C CYS A 78 -2.75 -4.41 -2.16
N GLU A 79 -3.50 -3.72 -1.30
CA GLU A 79 -4.09 -4.31 -0.09
C GLU A 79 -5.56 -3.87 0.05
N GLU A 80 -6.46 -4.79 0.35
CA GLU A 80 -7.92 -4.50 0.48
C GLU A 80 -8.55 -3.73 -0.72
N ASN A 81 -8.02 -3.93 -1.93
CA ASN A 81 -8.38 -3.21 -3.18
C ASN A 81 -7.98 -1.72 -3.23
N PHE A 82 -7.05 -1.28 -2.39
CA PHE A 82 -6.46 0.04 -2.47
C PHE A 82 -4.96 -0.07 -2.73
N LEU A 83 -4.42 0.97 -3.34
CA LEU A 83 -3.00 1.13 -3.61
C LEU A 83 -2.31 1.71 -2.37
N TYR A 84 -1.22 1.05 -1.96
CA TYR A 84 -0.37 1.41 -0.84
C TYR A 84 1.07 1.60 -1.31
N SER A 85 1.89 2.22 -0.46
CA SER A 85 3.33 2.16 -0.61
C SER A 85 4.05 1.89 0.71
N VAL A 86 5.20 1.24 0.62
CA VAL A 86 6.11 1.02 1.74
C VAL A 86 7.53 1.28 1.33
N LYS A 87 8.33 1.87 2.23
CA LYS A 87 9.76 2.06 2.01
C LYS A 87 10.55 0.93 2.65
N ARG A 88 11.44 0.31 1.90
CA ARG A 88 12.31 -0.76 2.38
C ARG A 88 13.77 -0.45 2.08
N LYS A 89 14.63 -0.53 3.10
CA LYS A 89 16.08 -0.48 2.89
C LYS A 89 16.55 -1.83 2.35
N CYS A 90 17.12 -1.84 1.16
CA CYS A 90 17.68 -3.04 0.55
C CYS A 90 18.94 -3.50 1.30
N PRO A 91 19.19 -4.82 1.38
CA PRO A 91 20.41 -5.36 1.98
C PRO A 91 21.67 -4.76 1.35
N ASN A 92 21.73 -4.77 0.00
CA ASN A 92 22.89 -4.28 -0.75
C ASN A 92 22.61 -2.96 -1.44
N PHE A 93 21.79 -2.95 -2.48
CA PHE A 93 21.37 -1.72 -3.14
C PHE A 93 20.03 -1.98 -3.81
N CYS A 94 19.33 -0.88 -4.08
CA CYS A 94 18.16 -0.88 -4.93
C CYS A 94 18.63 -0.62 -6.36
N GLN A 95 18.19 -1.46 -7.28
CA GLN A 95 18.43 -1.29 -8.71
C GLN A 95 17.14 -1.59 -9.46
N ASP A 96 16.79 -0.71 -10.40
CA ASP A 96 15.67 -0.88 -11.33
C ASP A 96 14.32 -1.24 -10.66
N GLY A 97 14.07 -0.67 -9.48
CA GLY A 97 12.84 -0.92 -8.71
C GLY A 97 12.82 -2.24 -7.95
N ALA A 98 13.97 -2.85 -7.69
CA ALA A 98 14.07 -4.07 -6.88
C ALA A 98 15.33 -4.06 -5.98
N CYS A 99 15.26 -4.79 -4.87
CA CYS A 99 16.40 -5.04 -4.00
C CYS A 99 17.27 -6.18 -4.54
N VAL A 100 18.53 -5.85 -4.81
CA VAL A 100 19.53 -6.84 -5.20
C VAL A 100 20.01 -7.60 -3.96
N MET A 101 19.85 -8.93 -3.98
CA MET A 101 20.47 -9.82 -2.99
C MET A 101 21.89 -10.18 -3.45
N GLU A 102 22.80 -10.32 -2.49
CA GLU A 102 24.11 -10.91 -2.81
C GLU A 102 23.85 -12.34 -3.23
N LEU A 103 24.12 -12.67 -4.49
CA LEU A 103 24.30 -14.06 -4.85
C LEU A 103 25.50 -14.52 -4.03
N ILE A 104 25.25 -15.30 -2.98
CA ILE A 104 26.30 -16.11 -2.38
C ILE A 104 26.67 -17.11 -3.47
N THR A 105 27.58 -16.73 -4.36
CA THR A 105 28.16 -17.66 -5.30
C THR A 105 28.77 -18.74 -4.44
N LYS A 106 28.27 -19.97 -4.59
CA LYS A 106 28.73 -21.18 -3.93
C LYS A 106 30.14 -21.58 -4.41
N SER A 107 31.02 -20.61 -4.64
CA SER A 107 32.39 -20.80 -5.12
C SER A 107 33.43 -20.75 -4.00
N GLU A 108 33.05 -20.46 -2.75
CA GLU A 108 33.96 -20.52 -1.59
C GLU A 108 33.40 -21.32 -0.41
N ILE A 109 32.56 -22.33 -0.68
CA ILE A 109 32.53 -23.48 0.25
C ILE A 109 33.70 -24.38 -0.18
N SER A 110 34.91 -23.89 0.03
CA SER A 110 36.08 -24.74 0.21
C SER A 110 35.82 -25.48 1.52
N ILE A 111 35.23 -26.67 1.42
CA ILE A 111 35.28 -27.66 2.47
C ILE A 111 36.78 -27.90 2.65
N VAL A 112 37.39 -27.23 3.62
CA VAL A 112 38.67 -27.64 4.15
C VAL A 112 38.36 -28.97 4.81
N GLU A 113 38.47 -30.05 4.03
CA GLU A 113 38.67 -31.39 4.57
C GLU A 113 39.94 -31.29 5.42
N GLU A 114 39.76 -31.03 6.72
CA GLU A 114 40.80 -31.30 7.69
C GLU A 114 41.04 -32.81 7.68
N ASN A 115 42.04 -33.19 6.90
CA ASN A 115 42.76 -34.45 7.03
C ASN A 115 43.37 -34.54 8.44
N ASN A 116 42.59 -34.94 9.43
CA ASN A 116 42.97 -35.85 10.51
C ASN A 116 41.95 -35.78 11.65
N THR A 117 41.01 -36.73 11.67
CA THR A 117 40.95 -37.63 12.81
C THR A 117 40.51 -38.98 12.27
N GLN A 118 41.39 -39.97 12.34
CA GLN A 118 40.97 -41.36 12.32
C GLN A 118 40.07 -41.58 13.54
N VAL A 119 38.76 -41.38 13.41
CA VAL A 119 37.79 -41.97 14.31
C VAL A 119 37.40 -43.31 13.71
N SER A 120 38.13 -44.31 14.18
CA SER A 120 37.75 -45.71 14.31
C SER A 120 36.33 -46.05 13.86
N ASN A 121 36.25 -46.92 12.86
CA ASN A 121 35.07 -47.70 12.52
C ASN A 121 34.42 -48.27 13.80
N ASN A 122 33.24 -47.77 14.15
CA ASN A 122 32.25 -48.55 14.85
C ASN A 122 30.88 -48.29 14.19
N THR A 123 30.60 -49.18 13.24
CA THR A 123 29.30 -49.62 12.78
C THR A 123 28.22 -49.47 13.86
N THR A 124 27.20 -48.67 13.58
CA THR A 124 25.80 -49.12 13.75
C THR A 124 24.89 -48.39 12.78
N ASN A 125 24.08 -49.20 12.09
CA ASN A 125 23.03 -48.85 11.15
C ASN A 125 22.12 -47.72 11.66
N GLY A 126 22.03 -46.64 10.90
CA GLY A 126 21.06 -45.56 11.11
C GLY A 126 20.70 -44.93 9.78
N THR A 127 19.65 -45.46 9.16
CA THR A 127 19.08 -45.03 7.89
C THR A 127 18.58 -43.58 7.99
N LEU A 128 19.21 -42.65 7.28
CA LEU A 128 18.57 -41.40 6.87
C LEU A 128 18.75 -41.23 5.36
N ASN A 129 17.67 -41.59 4.69
CA ASN A 129 17.39 -41.33 3.29
C ASN A 129 16.67 -39.99 3.21
N GLU A 130 17.36 -38.93 2.79
CA GLU A 130 16.72 -37.78 2.17
C GLU A 130 17.49 -37.42 0.90
N ASN A 131 16.84 -37.73 -0.23
CA ASN A 131 17.26 -37.39 -1.58
C ASN A 131 17.28 -35.87 -1.76
N ILE A 132 18.47 -35.28 -1.64
CA ILE A 132 18.70 -33.91 -2.11
C ILE A 132 18.82 -33.97 -3.64
N ASN A 133 17.72 -33.72 -4.33
CA ASN A 133 17.66 -33.62 -5.79
C ASN A 133 17.99 -32.17 -6.19
N LEU A 134 19.28 -31.87 -6.33
CA LEU A 134 19.76 -30.60 -6.88
C LEU A 134 19.75 -30.70 -8.41
N THR A 135 18.68 -30.25 -9.04
CA THR A 135 18.66 -30.02 -10.49
C THR A 135 19.42 -28.73 -10.78
N MET A 136 20.63 -28.87 -11.32
CA MET A 136 21.35 -27.78 -11.97
C MET A 136 20.56 -27.34 -13.20
N PHE A 137 20.26 -26.05 -13.29
CA PHE A 137 19.74 -25.44 -14.51
C PHE A 137 20.90 -25.29 -15.48
N ASP A 138 20.85 -26.03 -16.59
CA ASP A 138 21.75 -25.84 -17.72
C ASP A 138 21.44 -24.50 -18.40
N GLU A 139 22.41 -23.59 -18.38
CA GLU A 139 22.47 -22.42 -19.24
C GLU A 139 22.60 -22.86 -20.71
N ASN A 140 21.48 -22.97 -21.41
CA ASN A 140 21.49 -23.01 -22.86
C ASN A 140 21.71 -21.60 -23.42
N ASN A 141 23.00 -21.30 -23.52
CA ASN A 141 23.62 -20.35 -24.42
C ASN A 141 22.96 -20.44 -25.82
N THR A 142 22.20 -19.41 -26.21
CA THR A 142 21.77 -19.24 -27.61
C THR A 142 22.33 -17.91 -28.12
N GLU A 143 23.46 -18.04 -28.79
CA GLU A 143 24.12 -17.00 -29.55
C GLU A 143 23.47 -16.91 -30.95
N GLN A 144 23.43 -15.69 -31.49
CA GLN A 144 23.22 -15.30 -32.89
C GLN A 144 21.76 -15.17 -33.39
N ASN A 145 21.34 -13.92 -33.61
CA ASN A 145 21.49 -13.35 -34.95
C ASN A 145 21.36 -11.82 -34.97
N GLU A 146 22.39 -11.21 -35.54
CA GLU A 146 22.44 -9.83 -36.02
C GLU A 146 21.38 -9.62 -37.11
N THR A 147 20.61 -8.54 -37.00
CA THR A 147 20.19 -7.79 -38.19
C THR A 147 20.39 -6.32 -37.91
N ASN A 148 21.38 -5.77 -38.60
CA ASN A 148 21.58 -4.35 -38.83
C ASN A 148 20.32 -3.76 -39.47
N ASP A 149 19.72 -2.75 -38.85
CA ASP A 149 19.05 -1.70 -39.62
C ASP A 149 19.29 -0.32 -39.01
N THR A 150 20.05 0.44 -39.78
CA THR A 150 20.40 1.84 -39.58
C THR A 150 19.28 2.74 -40.08
N THR A 151 18.62 3.46 -39.17
CA THR A 151 18.05 4.77 -39.51
C THR A 151 18.31 5.76 -38.38
N GLU A 152 19.30 6.63 -38.62
CA GLU A 152 19.46 7.90 -37.94
C GLU A 152 18.18 8.74 -38.04
N THR A 153 17.60 9.13 -36.90
CA THR A 153 16.85 10.38 -36.82
C THR A 153 17.35 11.18 -35.63
N LYS A 154 18.16 12.20 -35.94
CA LYS A 154 18.50 13.30 -35.04
C LYS A 154 17.21 14.00 -34.61
N SER A 155 16.86 13.89 -33.34
CA SER A 155 15.92 14.79 -32.68
C SER A 155 16.61 15.40 -31.47
N LYS A 156 16.98 16.68 -31.62
CA LYS A 156 17.37 17.56 -30.51
C LYS A 156 16.12 17.83 -29.69
N SER A 157 16.01 17.29 -28.48
CA SER A 157 15.09 17.81 -27.47
C SER A 157 15.89 18.60 -26.44
N GLN A 158 15.78 19.92 -26.52
CA GLN A 158 16.26 20.85 -25.51
C GLN A 158 15.35 20.69 -24.28
N ASN A 159 15.87 20.11 -23.19
CA ASN A 159 15.19 20.13 -21.90
C ASN A 159 15.21 21.56 -21.36
N THR A 160 14.08 22.25 -21.50
CA THR A 160 13.79 23.47 -20.77
C THR A 160 13.39 23.08 -19.34
N PHE A 161 14.27 23.37 -18.39
CA PHE A 161 14.03 23.24 -16.97
C PHE A 161 12.95 24.25 -16.56
N VAL A 162 11.74 23.77 -16.26
CA VAL A 162 10.66 24.55 -15.66
C VAL A 162 10.69 24.28 -14.16
N GLU A 163 11.13 25.27 -13.39
CA GLU A 163 10.96 25.28 -11.94
C GLU A 163 9.47 25.36 -11.63
N VAL A 164 8.90 24.27 -11.11
CA VAL A 164 7.57 24.28 -10.51
C VAL A 164 7.74 24.63 -9.04
N SER A 165 7.26 25.81 -8.68
CA SER A 165 7.14 26.33 -7.33
C SER A 165 6.15 25.50 -6.51
N ASP A 166 6.60 25.01 -5.34
CA ASP A 166 5.77 24.36 -4.33
C ASP A 166 4.71 25.33 -3.79
N ASN A 167 3.44 25.06 -4.11
CA ASN A 167 2.31 25.62 -3.40
C ASN A 167 1.86 24.62 -2.33
N SER A 168 2.29 24.86 -1.09
CA SER A 168 1.81 24.16 0.10
C SER A 168 0.33 24.51 0.34
N ALA A 169 -0.57 23.61 -0.06
CA ALA A 169 -1.98 23.66 0.32
C ALA A 169 -2.14 23.14 1.77
N GLU A 170 -2.31 24.08 2.70
CA GLU A 170 -2.84 23.79 4.04
C GLU A 170 -4.30 23.32 3.93
N ASN A 171 -4.51 22.01 4.04
CA ASN A 171 -5.85 21.45 4.23
C ASN A 171 -6.32 21.69 5.67
N ASN A 172 -6.98 22.84 5.86
CA ASN A 172 -7.81 23.13 7.02
C ASN A 172 -9.04 22.20 7.02
N SER A 173 -8.94 21.06 7.71
CA SER A 173 -10.09 20.22 8.03
C SER A 173 -10.98 20.92 9.07
N ASN A 174 -11.89 21.75 8.58
CA ASN A 174 -12.85 22.50 9.38
C ASN A 174 -14.06 21.60 9.74
N SER A 175 -13.87 20.72 10.71
CA SER A 175 -14.94 19.87 11.26
C SER A 175 -15.67 20.57 12.42
N ASN A 176 -16.33 21.71 12.16
CA ASN A 176 -17.06 22.43 13.21
C ASN A 176 -18.42 23.02 12.76
N SER A 177 -19.14 22.33 11.87
CA SER A 177 -20.47 22.78 11.40
C SER A 177 -21.64 22.46 12.33
N ASN A 178 -21.52 21.51 13.28
CA ASN A 178 -22.69 21.03 14.06
C ASN A 178 -22.86 21.67 15.45
N GLN A 179 -21.85 22.35 16.00
CA GLN A 179 -21.94 22.99 17.32
C GLN A 179 -22.86 24.23 17.34
N GLY A 180 -22.95 24.95 16.21
CA GLY A 180 -23.74 26.19 16.12
C GLY A 180 -25.24 25.97 16.09
N PHE A 181 -25.71 24.89 15.48
CA PHE A 181 -27.14 24.62 15.30
C PHE A 181 -27.79 24.16 16.62
N ILE A 182 -27.13 23.26 17.36
CA ILE A 182 -27.60 22.77 18.66
C ILE A 182 -27.71 23.93 19.67
N LYS A 183 -26.75 24.87 19.65
CA LYS A 183 -26.75 26.03 20.55
C LYS A 183 -27.92 26.99 20.27
N LYS A 184 -28.34 27.14 19.01
CA LYS A 184 -29.54 27.94 18.64
C LYS A 184 -30.84 27.27 19.11
N ILE A 185 -30.95 25.95 18.99
CA ILE A 185 -32.13 25.20 19.46
C ILE A 185 -32.27 25.29 20.98
N ILE A 186 -31.18 25.13 21.73
CA ILE A 186 -31.20 25.24 23.20
C ILE A 186 -31.65 26.62 23.66
N ASN A 187 -31.16 27.69 23.02
CA ASN A 187 -31.57 29.06 23.37
C ASN A 187 -33.03 29.34 23.02
N TRP A 188 -33.54 28.81 21.91
CA TRP A 188 -34.94 28.94 21.54
C TRP A 188 -35.87 28.22 22.54
N LEU A 189 -35.52 27.00 22.96
CA LEU A 189 -36.28 26.24 23.96
C LEU A 189 -36.31 26.95 25.32
N LYS A 190 -35.21 27.57 25.77
CA LYS A 190 -35.18 28.36 27.00
C LYS A 190 -36.19 29.52 27.00
N GLY A 191 -36.39 30.17 25.85
CA GLY A 191 -37.38 31.23 25.70
C GLY A 191 -38.83 30.75 25.83
N LEU A 192 -39.12 29.52 25.40
CA LEU A 192 -40.46 28.94 25.49
C LEU A 192 -40.89 28.58 26.92
N PHE A 193 -39.94 28.24 27.80
CA PHE A 193 -40.25 27.86 29.19
C PHE A 193 -40.09 29.01 30.20
N SER A 194 -39.57 30.17 29.79
CA SER A 194 -39.32 31.31 30.70
C SER A 194 -40.51 32.24 30.90
N LYS A 195 -41.64 32.06 30.20
CA LYS A 195 -42.89 32.81 30.46
C LYS A 195 -43.83 31.95 31.30
N LYS A 196 -43.61 31.98 32.61
CA LYS A 196 -44.56 31.49 33.59
C LYS A 196 -44.57 32.44 34.78
N GLU A 197 -45.33 33.52 34.61
CA GLU A 197 -46.16 34.23 35.59
C GLU A 197 -46.77 35.49 34.95
#